data_AF-A0A6A4Q3M4-F1
#
_entry.id   AF-A0A6A4Q3M4-F1
#
_cell.length_a   1.000
_cell.length_b   1.000
_cell.length_c   1.000
_cell.angle_alpha   90.00
_cell.angle_beta   90.00
_cell.angle_gamma   90.00
#
_symmetry.space_group_name_H-M   'P 1'
#
loop_
_entity.id
_entity.type
_entity.pdbx_description
1 polymer ?
#
loop_
_entity_poly.entity_id
_entity_poly.type
_entity_poly.pdbx_seq_one_letter_code
_entity_poly.pdbx_strand_id
1 'polypeptide(L)'
;MLNSQRFILYLKGLTTILVPNLNPNFPNFLSTNSHYYSKITSNQNSFTVSYLINNCGFSHETALTASKLVHFQTAQKPDSVITFFRNHGFNKSQLYSIIRKSPNVLTCDPHERVLSKFEFLYSKGASSSDIVLLVTRDTRFLYTSLENSIIPSG
;
A
#
# COMPACT_ATOMS: atom_id res chain seq x y z
N MET A 1 -1.10 27.05 12.85
CA MET A 1 -0.13 26.58 11.82
C MET A 1 0.92 25.70 12.50
N LEU A 2 0.98 24.40 12.22
CA LEU A 2 2.11 23.59 12.69
C LEU A 2 3.37 24.06 11.96
N ASN A 3 4.34 24.58 12.71
CA ASN A 3 5.63 24.98 12.16
C ASN A 3 6.28 23.76 11.48
N SER A 4 6.81 23.92 10.25
CA SER A 4 7.38 22.84 9.45
C SER A 4 8.42 22.03 10.23
N GLN A 5 9.17 22.71 11.11
CA GLN A 5 10.14 22.08 12.02
C GLN A 5 9.50 21.13 13.04
N ARG A 6 8.32 21.46 13.60
CA ARG A 6 7.60 20.57 14.54
C ARG A 6 7.03 19.34 13.85
N PHE A 7 6.56 19.47 12.61
CA PHE A 7 6.08 18.34 11.81
C PHE A 7 7.23 17.42 11.38
N ILE A 8 8.37 17.98 10.94
CA ILE A 8 9.59 17.21 10.71
C ILE A 8 10.05 16.53 12.00
N LEU A 9 10.05 17.22 13.14
CA LEU A 9 10.45 16.63 14.42
C LEU A 9 9.51 15.50 14.85
N TYR A 10 8.21 15.59 14.56
CA TYR A 10 7.27 14.49 14.77
C TYR A 10 7.58 13.28 13.87
N LEU A 11 7.83 13.50 12.57
CA LEU A 11 8.26 12.44 11.65
C LEU A 11 9.59 11.82 12.09
N LYS A 12 10.58 12.64 12.43
CA LYS A 12 11.88 12.21 12.96
C LYS A 12 11.71 11.45 14.29
N GLY A 13 10.86 11.90 15.20
CA GLY A 13 10.54 11.20 16.45
C GLY A 13 9.94 9.80 16.22
N LEU A 14 9.10 9.63 15.19
CA LEU A 14 8.60 8.32 14.76
C LEU A 14 9.69 7.42 14.15
N THR A 15 10.76 8.01 13.59
CA THR A 15 11.91 7.25 13.07
C THR A 15 12.90 6.86 14.17
N THR A 16 13.15 7.72 15.16
CA THR A 16 14.16 7.49 16.20
C THR A 16 13.70 6.53 17.31
N ILE A 17 12.39 6.41 17.56
CA ILE A 17 11.87 5.57 18.66
C ILE A 17 11.72 4.09 18.26
N LEU A 18 11.87 3.72 16.99
CA LEU A 18 11.64 2.34 16.52
C LEU A 18 12.81 1.79 15.71
N VAL A 19 13.96 1.63 16.37
CA VAL A 19 14.91 0.57 16.01
C VAL A 19 15.00 -0.40 17.18
N PRO A 20 14.25 -1.51 17.11
CA PRO A 20 14.87 -2.79 17.37
C PRO A 20 14.71 -3.66 16.11
N ASN A 21 15.86 -3.93 15.49
CA ASN A 21 16.20 -5.13 14.76
C ASN A 21 15.01 -5.94 14.20
N LEU A 22 14.58 -5.61 12.98
CA LEU A 22 13.72 -6.51 12.20
C LEU A 22 14.60 -7.61 11.63
N ASN A 23 14.64 -8.76 12.31
CA ASN A 23 15.03 -10.03 11.70
C ASN A 23 14.01 -10.37 10.59
N PRO A 24 14.37 -10.36 9.30
CA PRO A 24 13.47 -10.74 8.23
C PRO A 24 13.53 -12.25 8.01
N ASN A 25 13.26 -13.06 9.05
CA ASN A 25 13.03 -14.49 8.87
C ASN A 25 11.59 -14.69 8.36
N PHE A 26 11.43 -14.52 7.06
CA PHE A 26 10.26 -15.05 6.36
C PHE A 26 10.45 -16.56 6.18
N PRO A 27 9.54 -17.41 6.67
CA PRO A 27 9.55 -18.81 6.25
C PRO A 27 9.26 -18.85 4.75
N ASN A 28 10.22 -19.36 3.96
CA ASN A 28 9.99 -19.79 2.60
C ASN A 28 8.94 -20.91 2.63
N PHE A 29 7.68 -20.57 2.36
CA PHE A 29 6.65 -21.59 2.18
C PHE A 29 6.81 -22.18 0.78
N LEU A 30 7.25 -23.44 0.78
CA LEU A 30 7.34 -24.30 -0.38
C LEU A 30 6.03 -24.24 -1.17
N SER A 31 6.14 -23.83 -2.43
CA SER A 31 5.06 -23.94 -3.41
C SER A 31 4.83 -25.43 -3.68
N THR A 32 3.80 -26.00 -3.06
CA THR A 32 3.28 -27.29 -3.46
C THR A 32 2.25 -27.06 -4.56
N ASN A 33 2.61 -27.44 -5.79
CA ASN A 33 1.66 -27.60 -6.88
C ASN A 33 0.71 -28.75 -6.52
N SER A 34 -0.42 -28.45 -5.88
CA SER A 34 -1.54 -29.39 -5.82
C SER A 34 -2.53 -29.03 -6.91
N HIS A 35 -2.48 -29.79 -8.00
CA HIS A 35 -3.59 -29.94 -8.93
C HIS A 35 -4.82 -30.44 -8.16
N TYR A 36 -5.64 -29.53 -7.67
CA TYR A 36 -6.98 -29.85 -7.20
C TYR A 36 -7.97 -29.06 -8.04
N TYR A 37 -8.41 -29.70 -9.12
CA TYR A 37 -9.61 -29.32 -9.86
C TYR A 37 -10.82 -29.57 -8.93
N SER A 38 -11.03 -28.70 -7.93
CA SER A 38 -12.32 -28.65 -7.25
C SER A 38 -13.25 -27.74 -8.04
N LYS A 39 -14.33 -28.36 -8.47
CA LYS A 39 -15.56 -27.75 -8.95
C LYS A 39 -16.06 -26.73 -7.92
N ILE A 40 -15.75 -25.44 -8.10
CA ILE A 40 -16.29 -24.37 -7.26
C ILE A 40 -17.10 -23.40 -8.13
N THR A 41 -18.35 -23.27 -7.71
CA THR A 41 -19.44 -22.44 -8.22
C THR A 41 -19.00 -21.00 -8.56
N SER A 42 -19.04 -20.67 -9.86
CA SER A 42 -19.21 -19.38 -10.58
C SER A 42 -18.81 -18.01 -10.00
N ASN A 43 -18.16 -17.87 -8.84
CA ASN A 43 -17.76 -16.57 -8.29
C ASN A 43 -16.37 -16.55 -7.62
N GLN A 44 -15.56 -17.59 -7.85
CA GLN A 44 -14.28 -17.82 -7.14
C GLN A 44 -13.03 -17.53 -8.00
N ASN A 45 -13.21 -17.35 -9.31
CA ASN A 45 -12.13 -17.06 -10.25
C ASN A 45 -12.35 -15.70 -10.93
N SER A 46 -12.58 -14.65 -10.13
CA SER A 46 -12.61 -13.29 -10.70
C SER A 46 -11.21 -12.88 -11.15
N PHE A 47 -11.12 -12.02 -12.17
CA PHE A 47 -9.85 -11.46 -12.62
C PHE A 47 -9.05 -10.86 -11.45
N THR A 48 -9.75 -10.17 -10.53
CA THR A 48 -9.16 -9.61 -9.30
C THR A 48 -8.47 -10.68 -8.46
N VAL A 49 -9.10 -11.84 -8.22
CA VAL A 49 -8.52 -12.94 -7.42
C VAL A 49 -7.25 -13.46 -8.10
N SER A 50 -7.30 -13.76 -9.40
CA SER A 50 -6.14 -14.24 -10.15
C SER A 50 -5.00 -13.23 -10.14
N TYR A 51 -5.30 -11.94 -10.30
CA TYR A 51 -4.32 -10.87 -10.24
C TYR A 51 -3.66 -10.77 -8.86
N LEU A 52 -4.43 -10.80 -7.78
CA LEU A 52 -3.88 -10.72 -6.42
C LEU A 52 -2.93 -11.88 -6.09
N ILE A 53 -3.25 -13.08 -6.57
CA ILE A 53 -2.39 -14.27 -6.40
C ILE A 53 -1.11 -14.09 -7.22
N ASN A 54 -1.24 -13.90 -8.54
CA ASN A 54 -0.12 -13.95 -9.47
C ASN A 54 0.80 -12.73 -9.37
N ASN A 55 0.24 -11.55 -9.11
CA ASN A 55 0.97 -10.28 -9.19
C ASN A 55 1.26 -9.67 -7.82
N CYS A 56 0.48 -10.01 -6.78
CA CYS A 56 0.64 -9.45 -5.43
C CYS A 56 1.06 -10.51 -4.38
N GLY A 57 1.18 -11.77 -4.78
CA GLY A 57 1.67 -12.87 -3.92
C GLY A 57 0.69 -13.32 -2.84
N PHE A 58 -0.61 -13.07 -3.02
CA PHE A 58 -1.63 -13.51 -2.07
C PHE A 58 -1.79 -15.04 -2.12
N SER A 59 -2.15 -15.65 -0.99
CA SER A 59 -2.71 -17.00 -1.01
C SER A 59 -4.11 -16.95 -1.61
N HIS A 60 -4.63 -18.09 -2.05
CA HIS A 60 -5.99 -18.16 -2.59
C HIS A 60 -7.05 -17.61 -1.61
N GLU A 61 -6.98 -18.00 -0.34
CA GLU A 61 -7.91 -17.55 0.70
C GLU A 61 -7.83 -16.04 0.98
N THR A 62 -6.61 -15.51 1.06
CA THR A 62 -6.41 -14.06 1.28
C THR A 62 -6.81 -13.24 0.06
N ALA A 63 -6.61 -13.78 -1.16
CA ALA A 63 -7.06 -13.16 -2.40
C ALA A 63 -8.60 -13.08 -2.47
N LEU A 64 -9.31 -14.15 -2.10
CA LEU A 64 -10.78 -14.16 -2.02
C LEU A 64 -11.33 -13.17 -0.99
N THR A 65 -10.62 -12.99 0.12
CA THR A 65 -11.01 -12.01 1.14
C THR A 65 -10.77 -10.58 0.65
N ALA A 66 -9.59 -10.33 0.07
CA ALA A 66 -9.24 -9.04 -0.50
C ALA A 66 -10.14 -8.66 -1.69
N SER A 67 -10.57 -9.62 -2.53
CA SER A 67 -11.47 -9.35 -3.65
C SER A 67 -12.88 -8.93 -3.24
N LYS A 68 -13.25 -9.06 -1.96
CA LYS A 68 -14.48 -8.47 -1.41
C LYS A 68 -14.34 -6.98 -1.14
N LEU A 69 -13.11 -6.50 -0.98
CA LEU A 69 -12.78 -5.09 -0.69
C LEU A 69 -12.44 -4.33 -1.96
N VAL A 70 -11.75 -4.99 -2.90
CA VAL A 70 -11.31 -4.41 -4.17
C VAL A 70 -11.82 -5.23 -5.35
N HIS A 71 -12.22 -4.56 -6.43
CA HIS A 71 -12.65 -5.21 -7.66
C HIS A 71 -12.18 -4.43 -8.89
N PHE A 72 -11.70 -5.15 -9.90
CA PHE A 72 -11.30 -4.64 -11.21
C PHE A 72 -11.27 -5.78 -12.24
N GLN A 73 -11.57 -5.45 -13.50
CA GLN A 73 -11.65 -6.43 -14.59
C GLN A 73 -10.39 -6.48 -15.47
N THR A 74 -9.50 -5.49 -15.36
CA THR A 74 -8.25 -5.41 -16.13
C THR A 74 -7.07 -5.03 -15.25
N ALA A 75 -5.85 -5.33 -15.73
CA ALA A 75 -4.61 -5.01 -15.03
C ALA A 75 -4.21 -3.53 -15.12
N GLN A 76 -4.82 -2.76 -16.03
CA GLN A 76 -4.40 -1.38 -16.34
C GLN A 76 -4.37 -0.47 -15.09
N LYS A 77 -5.44 -0.50 -14.29
CA LYS A 77 -5.54 0.33 -13.09
C LYS A 77 -4.57 -0.12 -11.98
N PRO A 78 -4.56 -1.39 -11.55
CA PRO A 78 -3.63 -1.83 -10.51
C PRO A 78 -2.15 -1.72 -10.94
N ASP A 79 -1.81 -1.95 -12.22
CA ASP A 79 -0.44 -1.77 -12.72
C ASP A 79 0.00 -0.30 -12.72
N SER A 80 -0.91 0.63 -13.05
CA SER A 80 -0.65 2.07 -12.95
C SER A 80 -0.33 2.48 -11.51
N VAL A 81 -1.12 2.01 -10.55
CA VAL A 81 -0.86 2.24 -9.11
C VAL A 81 0.49 1.66 -8.69
N ILE A 82 0.78 0.40 -9.06
CA ILE A 82 2.04 -0.26 -8.72
C ILE A 82 3.23 0.51 -9.29
N THR A 83 3.13 0.96 -10.54
CA THR A 83 4.15 1.75 -11.22
C THR A 83 4.35 3.09 -10.53
N PHE A 84 3.28 3.78 -10.15
CA PHE A 84 3.34 5.04 -9.40
C PHE A 84 4.15 4.89 -8.11
N PHE A 85 3.85 3.88 -7.29
CA PHE A 85 4.59 3.66 -6.04
C PHE A 85 6.06 3.32 -6.29
N ARG A 86 6.37 2.50 -7.31
CA ARG A 86 7.78 2.20 -7.67
C ARG A 86 8.56 3.44 -8.07
N ASN A 87 7.94 4.32 -8.86
CA ASN A 87 8.55 5.59 -9.27
C ASN A 87 8.80 6.53 -8.08
N HIS A 88 8.11 6.32 -6.95
CA HIS A 88 8.32 7.04 -5.70
C HIS A 88 9.22 6.29 -4.69
N GLY A 89 9.97 5.29 -5.15
CA GLY A 89 11.01 4.61 -4.35
C GLY A 89 10.51 3.46 -3.49
N PHE A 90 9.26 3.02 -3.66
CA PHE A 90 8.75 1.84 -2.94
C PHE A 90 9.28 0.56 -3.60
N ASN A 91 9.89 -0.30 -2.79
CA ASN A 91 10.31 -1.62 -3.26
C ASN A 91 9.13 -2.62 -3.29
N LYS A 92 9.36 -3.78 -3.93
CA LYS A 92 8.34 -4.83 -4.11
C LYS A 92 7.73 -5.30 -2.77
N SER A 93 8.55 -5.49 -1.74
CA SER A 93 8.10 -6.00 -0.44
C SER A 93 7.23 -4.98 0.30
N GLN A 94 7.66 -3.71 0.32
CA GLN A 94 6.89 -2.61 0.91
C GLN A 94 5.53 -2.44 0.23
N LEU A 95 5.52 -2.47 -1.10
CA LEU A 95 4.29 -2.37 -1.89
C LEU A 95 3.33 -3.52 -1.60
N TYR A 96 3.82 -4.76 -1.53
CA TYR A 96 2.98 -5.91 -1.19
C TYR A 96 2.45 -5.86 0.24
N SER A 97 3.24 -5.37 1.18
CA SER A 97 2.78 -5.10 2.54
C SER A 97 1.62 -4.08 2.55
N ILE A 98 1.74 -3.00 1.77
CA ILE A 98 0.68 -1.98 1.64
C ILE A 98 -0.60 -2.60 1.04
N ILE A 99 -0.47 -3.36 -0.06
CA ILE A 99 -1.61 -3.99 -0.75
C ILE A 99 -2.31 -5.01 0.16
N ARG A 100 -1.55 -5.79 0.96
CA ARG A 100 -2.14 -6.72 1.94
C ARG A 100 -2.93 -6.01 3.03
N LYS A 101 -2.41 -4.90 3.55
CA LYS A 101 -3.10 -4.09 4.57
C LYS A 101 -4.30 -3.34 3.99
N SER A 102 -4.22 -2.95 2.73
CA SER A 102 -5.23 -2.11 2.09
C SER A 102 -5.37 -2.41 0.59
N PRO A 103 -6.12 -3.46 0.21
CA PRO A 103 -6.28 -3.86 -1.19
C PRO A 103 -6.87 -2.77 -2.07
N ASN A 104 -7.70 -1.88 -1.51
CA ASN A 104 -8.37 -0.77 -2.20
C ASN A 104 -7.39 0.23 -2.83
N VAL A 105 -6.11 0.19 -2.43
CA VAL A 105 -5.07 1.04 -3.04
C VAL A 105 -4.94 0.74 -4.53
N LEU A 106 -5.19 -0.50 -4.95
CA LEU A 106 -5.07 -0.95 -6.34
C LEU A 106 -6.10 -0.33 -7.28
N THR A 107 -7.17 0.28 -6.76
CA THR A 107 -8.21 0.95 -7.56
C THR A 107 -8.28 2.44 -7.30
N CYS A 108 -7.36 3.00 -6.50
CA CYS A 108 -7.29 4.44 -6.31
C CYS A 108 -6.75 5.12 -7.58
N ASP A 109 -7.05 6.40 -7.72
CA ASP A 109 -6.28 7.27 -8.61
C ASP A 109 -5.04 7.75 -7.85
N PRO A 110 -3.83 7.33 -8.22
CA PRO A 110 -2.63 7.68 -7.49
C PRO A 110 -2.23 9.16 -7.69
N HIS A 111 -2.54 9.77 -8.83
CA HIS A 111 -2.19 11.16 -9.12
C HIS A 111 -3.10 12.12 -8.37
N GLU A 112 -4.40 11.87 -8.32
CA GLU A 112 -5.30 12.76 -7.57
C GLU A 112 -5.15 12.58 -6.05
N ARG A 113 -5.06 11.34 -5.59
CA ARG A 113 -5.19 11.03 -4.15
C ARG A 113 -3.87 10.92 -3.41
N VAL A 114 -2.83 10.40 -4.05
CA VAL A 114 -1.57 10.06 -3.38
C VAL A 114 -0.49 11.10 -3.66
N LEU A 115 -0.37 11.56 -4.91
CA LEU A 115 0.66 12.52 -5.30
C LEU A 115 0.58 13.82 -4.50
N SER A 116 -0.61 14.41 -4.37
CA SER A 116 -0.83 15.63 -3.59
C SER A 116 -0.33 15.52 -2.14
N LYS A 117 -0.44 14.34 -1.54
CA LYS A 117 0.08 14.04 -0.19
C LYS A 117 1.60 13.97 -0.18
N PHE A 118 2.18 13.32 -1.18
CA PHE A 118 3.63 13.18 -1.28
C PHE A 118 4.26 14.56 -1.52
N GLU A 119 3.71 15.35 -2.43
CA GLU A 119 4.12 16.74 -2.68
C GLU A 119 3.99 17.61 -1.42
N PHE A 120 2.90 17.47 -0.66
CA PHE A 120 2.78 18.15 0.62
C PHE A 120 3.89 17.74 1.60
N LEU A 121 4.18 16.45 1.75
CA LEU A 121 5.25 15.98 2.62
C LEU A 121 6.63 16.49 2.16
N TYR A 122 6.90 16.47 0.85
CA TYR A 122 8.10 17.05 0.27
C TYR A 122 8.20 18.55 0.58
N SER A 123 7.10 19.30 0.45
CA SER A 123 7.05 20.74 0.81
C SER A 123 7.33 21.00 2.29
N LYS A 124 7.08 20.00 3.16
CA LYS A 124 7.41 20.04 4.58
C LYS A 124 8.79 19.49 4.91
N GLY A 125 9.59 19.13 3.91
CA GLY A 125 10.97 18.66 4.06
C GLY A 125 11.13 17.17 4.35
N ALA A 126 10.10 16.35 4.09
CA ALA A 126 10.24 14.89 4.13
C ALA A 126 11.09 14.41 2.94
N SER A 127 11.94 13.41 3.17
CA SER A 127 12.63 12.68 2.10
C SER A 127 11.73 11.60 1.49
N SER A 128 12.09 11.07 0.32
CA SER A 128 11.39 9.91 -0.25
C SER A 128 11.41 8.70 0.68
N SER A 129 12.51 8.48 1.42
CA SER A 129 12.59 7.43 2.44
C SER A 129 11.63 7.64 3.61
N ASP A 130 11.41 8.88 4.05
CA ASP A 130 10.46 9.19 5.12
C ASP A 130 9.03 8.87 4.67
N ILE A 131 8.68 9.23 3.42
CA ILE A 131 7.37 8.94 2.82
C ILE A 131 7.15 7.44 2.70
N VAL A 132 8.14 6.71 2.16
CA VAL A 132 8.09 5.25 2.04
C VAL A 132 7.87 4.60 3.40
N LEU A 133 8.61 5.03 4.41
CA LEU A 133 8.49 4.53 5.77
C LEU A 133 7.11 4.82 6.37
N LEU A 134 6.63 6.07 6.23
CA LEU A 134 5.32 6.51 6.73
C LEU A 134 4.19 5.68 6.13
N VAL A 135 4.13 5.57 4.81
CA VAL A 135 3.05 4.87 4.10
C VAL A 135 3.11 3.35 4.34
N THR A 136 4.31 2.76 4.40
CA THR A 136 4.46 1.33 4.69
C THR A 136 3.99 0.99 6.10
N ARG A 137 4.24 1.88 7.07
CA ARG A 137 3.81 1.73 8.46
C ARG A 137 2.31 1.98 8.61
N ASP A 138 1.79 3.06 8.05
CA ASP A 138 0.39 3.47 8.16
C ASP A 138 -0.25 3.77 6.79
N THR A 139 -0.95 2.75 6.26
CA THR A 139 -1.66 2.88 4.99
C THR A 139 -2.90 3.77 5.07
N ARG A 140 -3.39 4.11 6.28
CA ARG A 140 -4.57 4.99 6.45
C ARG A 140 -4.27 6.40 5.97
N PHE A 141 -3.01 6.83 5.99
CA PHE A 141 -2.56 8.11 5.47
C PHE A 141 -2.99 8.35 4.00
N LEU A 142 -3.07 7.29 3.20
CA LEU A 142 -3.49 7.36 1.80
C LEU A 142 -4.98 7.69 1.63
N TYR A 143 -5.79 7.49 2.67
CA TYR A 143 -7.25 7.62 2.64
C TYR A 143 -7.78 8.78 3.47
N THR A 144 -6.99 9.36 4.38
CA THR A 144 -7.40 10.53 5.15
C THR A 144 -7.42 11.78 4.26
N SER A 145 -8.45 12.63 4.32
CA SER A 145 -8.41 13.90 3.58
C SER A 145 -7.35 14.84 4.15
N LEU A 146 -6.49 15.41 3.29
CA LEU A 146 -5.55 16.47 3.69
C LEU A 146 -6.29 17.70 4.24
N GLU A 147 -7.50 17.98 3.72
CA GLU A 147 -8.37 19.07 4.17
C GLU A 147 -8.72 19.00 5.66
N ASN A 148 -8.91 17.81 6.22
CA ASN A 148 -9.16 17.66 7.67
C ASN A 148 -7.89 17.85 8.53
N SER A 149 -6.73 18.18 7.93
CA SER A 149 -5.48 18.35 8.67
C SER A 149 -4.64 19.57 8.29
N ILE A 150 -4.95 20.32 7.22
CA ILE A 150 -4.01 21.33 6.69
C ILE A 150 -4.60 22.74 6.51
N ILE A 151 -5.92 22.91 6.45
CA ILE A 151 -6.52 24.25 6.46
C ILE A 151 -7.42 24.33 7.69
N PRO A 152 -7.11 25.16 8.71
CA PRO A 152 -8.13 25.52 9.67
C PRO A 152 -9.24 26.20 8.85
N SER A 153 -10.43 25.60 8.83
CA SER A 153 -11.64 26.32 8.45
C SER A 153 -11.66 27.62 9.27
N GLY A 154 -11.61 28.74 8.56
CA GLY A 154 -11.46 30.07 9.12
C GLY A 154 -12.58 30.48 10.06
#